data_AF-A0A432RDI7-F1
#
_entry.id   AF-A0A432RDI7-F1
#
_cell.length_a   1.000
_cell.length_b   1.000
_cell.length_c   1.000
_cell.angle_alpha   90.00
_cell.angle_beta   90.00
_cell.angle_gamma   90.00
#
_symmetry.space_group_name_H-M   'P 1'
#
loop_
_entity.id
_entity.type
_entity.pdbx_description
1 polymer ?
#
loop_
_entity_poly.entity_id
_entity_poly.type
_entity_poly.pdbx_seq_one_letter_code
_entity_poly.pdbx_strand_id
1 'polypeptide(L)'
;MKLITINNAYKNEIDDKVFAKAIKEMKDFKDERMEVLFTEIPTKELFKWMIENDISIEQIKEYYEKYIKPRGLRNLQLEDFFEV
;
A
#
# COMPACT_ATOMS: atom_id res chain seq x y z
N MET A 1 -16.58 6.29 23.85
CA MET A 1 -17.12 6.09 22.49
C MET A 1 -16.05 5.39 21.68
N LYS A 2 -16.19 4.07 21.48
CA LYS A 2 -15.16 3.19 20.91
C LYS A 2 -15.47 3.04 19.43
N LEU A 3 -14.69 3.67 18.56
CA LEU A 3 -14.71 3.40 17.11
C LEU A 3 -13.98 2.08 16.88
N ILE A 4 -14.73 0.98 16.85
CA ILE A 4 -14.23 -0.34 16.46
C ILE A 4 -15.04 -0.77 15.24
N THR A 5 -14.51 -0.48 14.05
CA THR A 5 -14.87 -1.16 12.79
C THR A 5 -13.96 -0.63 11.68
N ILE A 6 -12.66 -0.95 11.76
CA ILE A 6 -11.83 -1.03 10.55
C ILE A 6 -11.43 -2.50 10.45
N ASN A 7 -12.14 -3.21 9.58
CA ASN A 7 -11.87 -4.56 9.07
C ASN A 7 -11.02 -5.50 9.94
N ASN A 8 -11.69 -6.28 10.79
CA ASN A 8 -11.10 -7.40 11.52
C ASN A 8 -10.67 -8.58 10.60
N ALA A 9 -10.90 -8.51 9.28
CA ALA A 9 -10.58 -9.56 8.31
C ALA A 9 -9.13 -9.52 7.79
N TYR A 10 -8.45 -8.37 7.87
CA TYR A 10 -7.05 -8.23 7.44
C TYR A 10 -6.03 -8.51 8.57
N LYS A 11 -6.52 -8.99 9.73
CA LYS A 11 -5.72 -9.31 10.92
C LYS A 11 -5.02 -10.69 10.84
N ASN A 12 -4.88 -11.24 9.64
CA ASN A 12 -4.01 -12.40 9.40
C ASN A 12 -2.65 -11.86 8.98
N GLU A 13 -1.76 -11.81 9.96
CA GLU A 13 -0.35 -11.40 9.91
C GLU A 13 0.36 -11.90 8.63
N ILE A 14 0.26 -11.15 7.52
CA ILE A 14 1.52 -10.81 6.86
C ILE A 14 2.06 -9.65 7.68
N ASP A 15 3.27 -9.84 8.17
CA ASP A 15 4.02 -8.80 8.87
C ASP A 15 4.11 -7.60 7.91
N ASP A 16 3.59 -6.45 8.31
CA ASP A 16 3.71 -5.19 7.55
C ASP A 16 5.14 -4.96 7.06
N LYS A 17 6.12 -5.47 7.84
CA LYS A 17 7.54 -5.48 7.50
C LYS A 17 7.87 -6.24 6.22
N VAL A 18 7.14 -7.30 5.87
CA VAL A 18 7.35 -8.07 4.62
C VAL A 18 6.92 -7.25 3.42
N PHE A 19 5.76 -6.59 3.48
CA PHE A 19 5.33 -5.69 2.41
C PHE A 19 6.24 -4.47 2.32
N ALA A 20 6.58 -3.86 3.45
CA ALA A 20 7.50 -2.75 3.51
C ALA A 20 8.86 -3.12 2.90
N LYS A 21 9.39 -4.30 3.24
CA LYS A 21 10.62 -4.82 2.66
C LYS A 21 10.49 -5.06 1.16
N ALA A 22 9.39 -5.64 0.68
CA ALA A 22 9.17 -5.86 -0.75
C ALA A 22 9.13 -4.54 -1.53
N ILE A 23 8.52 -3.49 -0.96
CA ILE A 23 8.48 -2.15 -1.55
C ILE A 23 9.89 -1.52 -1.55
N LYS A 24 10.60 -1.55 -0.42
CA LYS A 24 11.97 -1.02 -0.31
C LYS A 24 12.96 -1.73 -1.22
N GLU A 25 12.83 -3.04 -1.39
CA GLU A 25 13.66 -3.86 -2.29
C GLU A 25 13.19 -3.84 -3.75
N MET A 26 12.11 -3.13 -4.07
CA MET A 26 11.49 -3.11 -5.39
C MET A 26 11.28 -4.52 -5.96
N LYS A 27 10.74 -5.40 -5.12
CA LYS A 27 10.49 -6.80 -5.46
C LYS A 27 9.03 -7.01 -5.83
N ASP A 28 8.81 -7.64 -6.98
CA ASP A 28 7.47 -8.05 -7.41
C ASP A 28 6.87 -9.02 -6.37
N PHE A 29 5.87 -8.54 -5.63
CA PHE A 29 5.17 -9.32 -4.62
C PHE A 29 3.78 -9.64 -5.16
N LYS A 30 3.55 -10.91 -5.47
CA LYS A 30 2.29 -11.41 -6.05
C LYS A 30 1.40 -11.94 -4.93
N ASP A 31 0.97 -11.03 -4.06
CA ASP A 31 0.00 -11.31 -2.99
C ASP A 31 -1.14 -10.32 -3.14
N GLU A 32 -2.38 -10.80 -3.13
CA GLU A 32 -3.59 -10.00 -3.26
C GLU A 32 -3.67 -8.91 -2.18
N ARG A 33 -3.09 -9.13 -1.00
CA ARG A 33 -3.05 -8.10 0.06
C ARG A 33 -2.15 -6.93 -0.28
N MET A 34 -1.09 -7.15 -1.04
CA MET A 34 -0.29 -6.05 -1.59
C MET A 34 -1.15 -5.24 -2.55
N GLU A 35 -1.98 -5.88 -3.36
CA GLU A 35 -2.89 -5.18 -4.27
C GLU A 35 -3.93 -4.34 -3.51
N VAL A 36 -4.56 -4.93 -2.49
CA VAL A 36 -5.49 -4.25 -1.56
C VAL A 36 -4.85 -3.01 -0.92
N LEU A 37 -3.56 -3.07 -0.56
CA LEU A 37 -2.83 -1.94 0.02
C LEU A 37 -2.86 -0.70 -0.90
N PHE A 38 -2.86 -0.89 -2.22
CA PHE A 38 -2.87 0.19 -3.20
C PHE A 38 -4.26 0.51 -3.76
N THR A 39 -5.26 -0.36 -3.61
CA THR A 39 -6.60 -0.18 -4.23
C THR A 39 -7.72 0.10 -3.23
N GLU A 40 -7.74 -0.56 -2.08
CA GLU A 40 -8.84 -0.51 -1.12
C GLU A 40 -8.52 0.30 0.13
N ILE A 41 -7.24 0.39 0.50
CA ILE A 41 -6.82 1.16 1.67
C ILE A 41 -6.94 2.67 1.35
N PRO A 42 -7.64 3.44 2.20
CA PRO A 42 -7.70 4.90 2.03
C PRO A 42 -6.30 5.50 2.01
N THR A 43 -6.04 6.45 1.11
CA THR A 43 -4.69 7.05 0.94
C THR A 43 -4.10 7.57 2.25
N LYS A 44 -4.94 8.10 3.16
CA LYS A 44 -4.51 8.54 4.49
C LYS A 44 -3.94 7.41 5.36
N GLU A 45 -4.57 6.23 5.33
CA GLU A 45 -4.08 5.06 6.06
C GLU A 45 -2.83 4.50 5.40
N LEU A 46 -2.75 4.52 4.06
CA LEU A 46 -1.53 4.17 3.33
C LEU A 46 -0.35 5.07 3.73
N PHE A 47 -0.54 6.40 3.80
CA PHE A 47 0.52 7.31 4.25
C PHE A 47 0.96 7.06 5.69
N LYS A 48 0.00 6.79 6.58
CA LYS A 48 0.32 6.45 7.96
C LYS A 48 1.17 5.18 8.01
N TRP A 49 0.77 4.14 7.26
CA TRP A 49 1.51 2.90 7.15
C TRP A 49 2.92 3.10 6.57
N MET A 50 3.08 3.97 5.57
CA MET A 50 4.39 4.33 5.01
C MET A 50 5.31 4.96 6.06
N ILE A 51 4.79 5.91 6.85
CA ILE A 51 5.54 6.59 7.90
C ILE A 51 5.96 5.58 8.99
N GLU A 52 5.04 4.71 9.41
CA GLU A 52 5.32 3.67 10.41
C GLU A 52 6.37 2.65 9.94
N ASN A 53 6.50 2.46 8.62
CA ASN A 53 7.45 1.52 8.01
C ASN A 53 8.68 2.19 7.37
N ASP A 54 8.86 3.51 7.55
CA ASP A 54 9.98 4.28 6.98
C ASP A 54 10.11 4.09 5.45
N ILE A 55 8.98 4.22 4.74
CA ILE A 55 8.91 4.12 3.28
C ILE A 55 8.64 5.52 2.72
N SER A 56 9.46 5.94 1.76
CA SER A 56 9.26 7.23 1.10
C SER A 56 8.12 7.17 0.10
N ILE A 57 7.56 8.34 -0.24
CA ILE A 57 6.50 8.41 -1.23
C ILE A 57 6.96 8.01 -2.62
N GLU A 58 8.22 8.30 -2.95
CA GLU A 58 8.86 7.91 -4.20
C GLU A 58 8.93 6.38 -4.32
N GLN A 59 9.24 5.68 -3.23
CA GLN A 59 9.26 4.22 -3.22
C GLN A 59 7.87 3.62 -3.46
N ILE A 60 6.83 4.22 -2.90
CA ILE A 60 5.44 3.78 -3.14
C ILE A 60 5.02 4.07 -4.57
N LYS A 61 5.34 5.26 -5.09
CA LYS A 61 5.06 5.64 -6.48
C LYS A 61 5.74 4.70 -7.46
N GLU A 62 7.03 4.48 -7.29
CA GLU A 62 7.80 3.58 -8.16
C GLU A 62 7.27 2.14 -8.08
N TYR A 63 6.95 1.65 -6.87
CA TYR A 63 6.38 0.31 -6.72
C TYR A 63 5.01 0.19 -7.40
N TYR A 64 4.13 1.18 -7.19
CA TYR A 64 2.81 1.23 -7.79
C TYR A 64 2.90 1.25 -9.32
N GLU A 65 3.71 2.13 -9.90
CA GLU A 65 3.87 2.25 -11.35
C GLU A 65 4.48 1.00 -11.99
N LYS A 66 5.40 0.35 -11.29
CA LYS A 66 6.14 -0.81 -11.80
C LYS A 66 5.39 -2.13 -11.66
N TYR A 67 4.65 -2.33 -10.58
CA TYR A 67 4.06 -3.63 -10.24
C TYR A 67 2.54 -3.63 -10.15
N ILE A 68 1.90 -2.54 -9.72
CA ILE A 68 0.45 -2.51 -9.45
C ILE A 68 -0.33 -1.98 -10.65
N LYS A 69 0.04 -0.80 -11.15
CA LYS A 69 -0.58 -0.15 -12.32
C LYS A 69 -0.60 -1.06 -13.57
N PRO A 70 0.47 -1.81 -13.91
CA PRO A 70 0.46 -2.72 -15.06
C PRO A 70 -0.48 -3.93 -14.89
N ARG A 71 -0.89 -4.27 -13.66
CA ARG A 71 -1.87 -5.33 -13.39
C ARG A 71 -3.32 -4.86 -13.63
N GLY A 72 -3.53 -3.60 -14.02
CA GLY A 72 -4.86 -3.00 -14.22
C GLY A 72 -5.49 -2.45 -12.93
N LEU A 73 -4.75 -2.49 -11.82
CA LEU A 73 -5.20 -2.07 -10.50
C LEU A 73 -4.96 -0.58 -10.28
N ARG A 74 -5.66 0.25 -11.07
CA ARG A 74 -5.48 1.70 -11.01
C ARG A 74 -6.19 2.31 -9.80
N ASN A 75 -5.49 3.18 -9.07
CA ASN A 75 -6.04 4.03 -8.03
C ASN A 75 -5.85 5.51 -8.42
N LEU A 76 -6.92 6.13 -8.94
CA LEU A 76 -6.90 7.52 -9.39
C LEU A 76 -6.55 8.50 -8.26
N GLN A 77 -7.01 8.25 -7.03
CA GLN A 77 -6.72 9.13 -5.90
C GLN A 77 -5.24 9.12 -5.53
N LEU A 78 -4.60 7.95 -5.67
CA LEU A 78 -3.17 7.80 -5.42
C LEU A 78 -2.35 8.40 -6.57
N GLU A 79 -2.81 8.22 -7.82
CA GLU A 79 -2.19 8.84 -9.01
C GLU A 79 -2.26 10.37 -8.94
N ASP A 80 -3.41 10.95 -8.61
CA ASP A 80 -3.56 12.40 -8.44
C ASP A 80 -2.60 12.93 -7.37
N PHE A 81 -2.35 12.16 -6.30
CA PHE A 81 -1.40 12.54 -5.26
C PHE A 81 0.05 12.52 -5.75
N PHE A 82 0.40 11.59 -6.65
CA PHE A 82 1.75 11.48 -7.21
C PHE A 82 2.09 12.57 -8.24
N GLU A 83 1.08 13.27 -8.75
CA GLU A 83 1.23 14.39 -9.69
C GLU A 83 1.36 15.76 -9.00
N VAL A 84 1.12 15.83 -7.68
CA VAL A 84 1.34 17.02 -6.84
C VAL A 84 2.79 17.09 -6.35
#